data_AF-A0A607QDZ9-F1
#
_entry.id   AF-A0A607QDZ9-F1
#
_cell.length_a   1.000
_cell.length_b   1.000
_cell.length_c   1.000
_cell.angle_alpha   90.00
_cell.angle_beta   90.00
_cell.angle_gamma   90.00
#
_symmetry.space_group_name_H-M   'P 1'
#
loop_
_entity.id
_entity.type
_entity.pdbx_description
1 polymer ?
#
loop_
_entity_poly.entity_id
_entity_poly.type
_entity_poly.pdbx_seq_one_letter_code
_entity_poly.pdbx_strand_id
1 'polypeptide(L)'
;MALKKNIKLDKKDYTRALLCDTQPADCPIIFSNDGLYANLAYFDVNYKTSTDFTPLSSFLKKIINPSLDLSITVDEREQKRKKQSFPFGYCIVKDSFSLRRLSLIHPRSQLNYCEFYKNYSSVITYNSSKSNYSIRYPKKVANSFFLYEKNGAERYKGEDIETTEDELMRKYSSSYFSYGGFNRIYKLFQSKSFFELEKRFSIMWMLDVSHCFDSIYTHSVSWALKNKAYIRKHVTNSNQFGQELDTLMQRSNNNETNGIPIGSEFSRIFAELIFQRIDNNIELDLMDEHGWKNKKDYVILRYVDDFIVFCNNESNAEIISKTINVKLNEFNLQLNKNKFKKY
;
A
#
# COMPACT_ATOMS: atom_id res chain seq x y z
N MET A 1 -20.04 24.19 -21.32
CA MET A 1 -20.18 23.09 -20.35
C MET A 1 -19.33 21.90 -20.78
N ALA A 2 -18.51 21.34 -19.88
CA ALA A 2 -17.87 20.04 -20.12
C ALA A 2 -18.86 18.95 -19.67
N LEU A 3 -19.14 17.97 -20.53
CA LEU A 3 -19.99 16.83 -20.18
C LEU A 3 -19.24 15.95 -19.17
N LYS A 4 -19.74 15.88 -17.93
CA LYS A 4 -19.21 15.02 -16.88
C LYS A 4 -19.83 13.63 -17.03
N LYS A 5 -19.09 12.69 -17.64
CA LYS A 5 -19.54 11.28 -17.76
C LYS A 5 -19.01 10.49 -16.56
N ASN A 6 -19.92 10.04 -15.68
CA ASN A 6 -19.57 9.11 -14.61
C ASN A 6 -19.29 7.73 -15.21
N ILE A 7 -18.10 7.19 -14.96
CA ILE A 7 -17.78 5.80 -15.25
C ILE A 7 -17.76 5.03 -13.93
N LYS A 8 -18.69 4.09 -13.81
CA LYS A 8 -18.66 3.12 -12.71
C LYS A 8 -17.58 2.09 -12.99
N LEU A 9 -16.72 1.86 -12.00
CA LEU A 9 -15.76 0.76 -12.06
C LEU A 9 -16.50 -0.55 -11.87
N ASP A 10 -16.14 -1.57 -12.66
CA ASP A 10 -16.58 -2.92 -12.37
C ASP A 10 -15.84 -3.42 -11.11
N LYS A 11 -16.58 -3.57 -10.00
CA LYS A 11 -16.03 -4.06 -8.75
C LYS A 11 -15.61 -5.54 -8.83
N LYS A 12 -16.07 -6.25 -9.85
CA LYS A 12 -15.69 -7.65 -10.11
C LYS A 12 -14.40 -7.74 -10.93
N ASP A 13 -13.95 -6.64 -11.53
CA ASP A 13 -12.65 -6.60 -12.19
C ASP A 13 -11.54 -6.30 -11.17
N TYR A 14 -11.05 -7.37 -10.56
CA TYR A 14 -9.92 -7.34 -9.65
C TYR A 14 -8.59 -7.17 -10.39
N THR A 15 -8.54 -7.50 -11.69
CA THR A 15 -7.32 -7.40 -12.50
C THR A 15 -6.94 -5.97 -12.82
N ARG A 16 -7.86 -5.00 -12.63
CA ARG A 16 -7.54 -3.57 -12.65
C ARG A 16 -6.44 -3.18 -11.67
N ALA A 17 -6.21 -3.96 -10.61
CA ALA A 17 -5.11 -3.72 -9.69
C ALA A 17 -3.74 -3.67 -10.41
N LEU A 18 -3.57 -4.42 -11.50
CA LEU A 18 -2.37 -4.35 -12.36
C LEU A 18 -2.11 -2.94 -12.89
N LEU A 19 -3.16 -2.19 -13.21
CA LEU A 19 -3.07 -0.87 -13.84
C LEU A 19 -2.59 0.22 -12.86
N CYS A 20 -2.65 -0.05 -11.57
CA CYS A 20 -2.45 0.92 -10.50
C CYS A 20 -1.54 0.42 -9.35
N ASP A 21 -0.98 -0.79 -9.45
CA ASP A 21 -0.07 -1.32 -8.41
C ASP A 21 1.25 -0.54 -8.35
N THR A 22 1.74 -0.02 -9.47
CA THR A 22 2.91 0.85 -9.50
C THR A 22 2.51 2.20 -10.06
N GLN A 23 2.80 3.28 -9.33
CA GLN A 23 2.46 4.63 -9.77
C GLN A 23 3.32 5.03 -10.97
N PRO A 24 2.81 5.89 -11.87
CA PRO A 24 3.61 6.43 -12.97
C PRO A 24 4.96 7.04 -12.54
N ALA A 25 5.00 7.70 -11.38
CA ALA A 25 6.23 8.26 -10.79
C ALA A 25 7.26 7.20 -10.38
N ASP A 26 6.79 6.00 -10.07
CA ASP A 26 7.57 4.85 -9.61
C ASP A 26 7.71 3.79 -10.72
N CYS A 27 7.58 4.18 -11.99
CA CYS A 27 7.76 3.32 -13.16
C CYS A 27 8.87 3.87 -14.07
N PRO A 28 9.68 3.01 -14.70
CA PRO A 28 10.50 3.43 -15.83
C PRO A 28 9.63 4.02 -16.94
N ILE A 29 10.14 5.03 -17.65
CA ILE A 29 9.41 5.75 -18.71
C ILE A 29 8.82 4.79 -19.78
N ILE A 30 9.54 3.70 -20.08
CA ILE A 30 9.16 2.73 -21.11
C ILE A 30 8.23 1.60 -20.60
N PHE A 31 7.78 1.65 -19.35
CA PHE A 31 7.05 0.56 -18.71
C PHE A 31 5.58 0.92 -18.42
N SER A 32 4.65 0.02 -18.78
CA SER A 32 3.25 0.06 -18.35
C SER A 32 2.66 -1.36 -18.28
N ASN A 33 1.77 -1.57 -17.32
CA ASN A 33 0.97 -2.80 -17.19
C ASN A 33 -0.28 -2.82 -18.09
N ASP A 34 -0.55 -1.76 -18.86
CA ASP A 34 -1.73 -1.69 -19.73
C ASP A 34 -1.79 -2.84 -20.74
N GLY A 35 -0.63 -3.18 -21.35
CA GLY A 35 -0.52 -4.30 -22.27
C GLY A 35 -0.73 -5.66 -21.61
N LEU A 36 -0.25 -5.85 -20.39
CA LEU A 36 -0.47 -7.07 -19.62
C LEU A 36 -1.96 -7.26 -19.32
N TYR A 37 -2.62 -6.20 -18.82
CA TYR A 37 -4.06 -6.20 -18.54
C TYR A 37 -4.89 -6.49 -19.80
N ALA A 38 -4.62 -5.79 -20.92
CA ALA A 38 -5.34 -5.98 -22.17
C ALA A 38 -5.18 -7.41 -22.73
N ASN A 39 -3.97 -7.96 -22.67
CA ASN A 39 -3.69 -9.32 -23.13
C ASN A 39 -4.37 -10.38 -22.26
N LEU A 40 -4.48 -10.16 -20.94
CA LEU A 40 -5.22 -11.04 -20.04
C LEU A 40 -6.72 -11.03 -20.33
N ALA A 41 -7.31 -9.85 -20.53
CA ALA A 41 -8.72 -9.72 -20.90
C ALA A 41 -9.00 -10.37 -22.26
N TYR A 42 -8.14 -10.15 -23.25
CA TYR A 42 -8.24 -10.78 -24.57
C TYR A 42 -8.11 -12.31 -24.49
N PHE A 43 -7.19 -12.80 -23.65
CA PHE A 43 -7.03 -14.23 -23.40
C PHE A 43 -8.28 -14.85 -22.75
N ASP A 44 -8.86 -14.19 -21.75
CA ASP A 44 -10.03 -14.69 -21.05
C ASP A 44 -11.24 -14.86 -21.96
N VAL A 45 -11.40 -13.99 -22.96
CA VAL A 45 -12.49 -14.04 -23.95
C VAL A 45 -12.23 -15.09 -25.04
N ASN A 46 -11.00 -15.16 -25.56
CA ASN A 46 -10.74 -15.91 -26.80
C ASN A 46 -10.06 -17.26 -26.61
N TYR A 47 -9.32 -17.46 -25.51
CA TYR A 47 -8.41 -18.60 -25.36
C TYR A 47 -8.54 -19.38 -24.05
N LYS A 48 -9.35 -18.91 -23.09
CA LYS A 48 -9.50 -19.56 -21.78
C LYS A 48 -9.93 -21.02 -21.87
N THR A 49 -10.83 -21.31 -22.80
CA THR A 49 -11.36 -22.65 -23.07
C THR A 49 -10.72 -23.31 -24.29
N SER A 50 -9.93 -22.56 -25.08
CA SER A 50 -9.25 -23.10 -26.25
C SER A 50 -8.00 -23.90 -25.85
N THR A 51 -7.87 -25.07 -26.48
CA THR A 51 -6.67 -25.92 -26.44
C THR A 51 -5.64 -25.54 -27.50
N ASP A 52 -5.97 -24.58 -28.38
CA ASP A 52 -5.10 -24.22 -29.50
C ASP A 52 -3.84 -23.52 -29.02
N PHE A 53 -2.73 -23.92 -29.63
CA PHE A 53 -1.45 -23.28 -29.39
C PHE A 53 -1.41 -21.92 -30.07
N THR A 54 -1.17 -20.88 -29.28
CA THR A 54 -0.68 -19.59 -29.76
C THR A 54 0.51 -19.19 -28.90
N PRO A 55 1.47 -18.40 -29.42
CA PRO A 55 2.56 -17.88 -28.61
C PRO A 55 2.07 -17.14 -27.36
N LEU A 56 0.99 -16.35 -27.50
CA LEU A 56 0.36 -15.64 -26.38
C LEU A 56 -0.24 -16.60 -25.35
N SER A 57 -1.04 -17.58 -25.79
CA SER A 57 -1.70 -18.53 -24.87
C SER A 57 -0.67 -19.37 -24.12
N SER A 58 0.38 -19.83 -24.81
CA SER A 58 1.48 -20.58 -24.21
C SER A 58 2.27 -19.73 -23.22
N PHE A 59 2.61 -18.49 -23.57
CA PHE A 59 3.35 -17.58 -22.68
C PHE A 59 2.55 -17.28 -21.41
N LEU A 60 1.27 -16.94 -21.55
CA LEU A 60 0.38 -16.67 -20.41
C LEU A 60 0.22 -17.90 -19.52
N LYS A 61 -0.11 -19.07 -20.09
CA LYS A 61 -0.29 -20.31 -19.31
C LYS A 61 1.01 -20.74 -18.62
N LYS A 62 2.17 -20.68 -19.28
CA LYS A 62 3.42 -21.24 -18.72
C LYS A 62 4.16 -20.29 -17.77
N ILE A 63 4.13 -18.99 -18.01
CA ILE A 63 4.98 -18.01 -17.31
C ILE A 63 4.19 -17.10 -16.38
N ILE A 64 3.05 -16.58 -16.85
CA ILE A 64 2.32 -15.50 -16.17
C ILE A 64 1.27 -16.06 -15.22
N ASN A 65 0.46 -17.02 -15.68
CA ASN A 65 -0.59 -17.65 -14.90
C ASN A 65 -0.66 -19.18 -15.12
N PRO A 66 0.22 -19.94 -14.45
CA PRO A 66 0.21 -21.42 -14.45
C PRO A 66 -1.10 -22.07 -14.04
N SER A 67 -2.02 -21.36 -13.37
CA SER A 67 -3.33 -21.95 -13.01
C SER A 67 -4.20 -22.29 -14.22
N LEU A 68 -3.92 -21.67 -15.37
CA LEU A 68 -4.65 -21.87 -16.63
C LEU A 68 -4.06 -22.98 -17.51
N ASP A 69 -2.93 -23.57 -17.11
CA ASP A 69 -2.28 -24.63 -17.89
C ASP A 69 -2.97 -25.97 -17.65
N LEU A 70 -3.92 -26.31 -18.53
CA LEU A 70 -4.68 -27.56 -18.43
C LEU A 70 -3.83 -28.83 -18.67
N SER A 71 -2.61 -28.71 -19.17
CA SER A 71 -1.74 -29.85 -19.49
C SER A 71 -1.07 -30.50 -18.28
N ILE A 72 -1.08 -29.83 -17.13
CA ILE A 72 -0.46 -30.28 -15.88
C ILE A 72 -1.50 -30.51 -14.79
N THR A 73 -1.12 -31.23 -13.72
CA THR A 73 -2.02 -31.52 -12.59
C THR A 73 -2.39 -30.26 -11.82
N VAL A 74 -3.51 -30.28 -11.10
CA VAL A 74 -3.96 -29.13 -10.29
C VAL A 74 -2.91 -28.71 -9.25
N ASP A 75 -2.25 -29.69 -8.62
CA ASP A 75 -1.22 -29.44 -7.62
C ASP A 75 0.03 -28.78 -8.24
N GLU A 76 0.46 -29.25 -9.40
CA GLU A 76 1.58 -28.65 -10.14
C GLU A 76 1.28 -27.20 -10.57
N ARG A 77 0.04 -26.91 -10.98
CA ARG A 77 -0.39 -25.55 -11.32
C ARG A 77 -0.26 -24.62 -10.12
N GLU A 78 -0.72 -25.05 -8.96
CA GLU A 78 -0.63 -24.29 -7.72
C GLU A 78 0.82 -24.05 -7.30
N GLN A 79 1.67 -25.08 -7.37
CA GLN A 79 3.10 -24.96 -7.05
C GLN A 79 3.79 -23.97 -7.99
N LYS A 80 3.55 -24.06 -9.31
CA LYS A 80 4.12 -23.13 -10.30
C LYS A 80 3.61 -21.71 -10.10
N ARG A 81 2.31 -21.53 -9.82
CA ARG A 81 1.70 -20.22 -9.53
C ARG A 81 2.35 -19.55 -8.32
N LYS A 82 2.65 -20.33 -7.29
CA LYS A 82 3.24 -19.91 -6.01
C LYS A 82 4.77 -19.98 -5.98
N LYS A 83 5.44 -20.31 -7.08
CA LYS A 83 6.92 -20.34 -7.14
C LYS A 83 7.50 -18.95 -6.84
N GLN A 84 8.68 -18.87 -6.24
CA GLN A 84 9.33 -17.57 -6.04
C GLN A 84 9.56 -16.83 -7.37
N SER A 85 9.57 -15.51 -7.33
CA SER A 85 9.87 -14.63 -8.46
C SER A 85 10.85 -13.54 -8.05
N PHE A 86 11.59 -13.02 -9.01
CA PHE A 86 12.50 -11.91 -8.80
C PHE A 86 11.84 -10.62 -9.27
N PRO A 87 11.73 -9.59 -8.41
CA PRO A 87 11.34 -8.26 -8.87
C PRO A 87 12.49 -7.65 -9.68
N PHE A 88 12.16 -6.88 -10.71
CA PHE A 88 13.14 -6.17 -11.51
C PHE A 88 13.54 -4.88 -10.79
N GLY A 89 14.75 -4.88 -10.23
CA GLY A 89 15.31 -3.72 -9.54
C GLY A 89 15.88 -2.69 -10.52
N TYR A 90 15.57 -1.41 -10.29
CA TYR A 90 16.14 -0.30 -11.06
C TYR A 90 16.32 0.92 -10.16
N CYS A 91 17.09 1.91 -10.60
CA CYS A 91 17.39 3.10 -9.79
C CYS A 91 16.79 4.36 -10.40
N ILE A 92 16.28 5.25 -9.55
CA ILE A 92 15.90 6.61 -9.91
C ILE A 92 16.78 7.61 -9.15
N VAL A 93 16.99 8.79 -9.73
CA VAL A 93 17.74 9.87 -9.06
C VAL A 93 16.90 10.38 -7.90
N LYS A 94 17.48 10.40 -6.70
CA LYS A 94 16.83 10.94 -5.50
C LYS A 94 17.36 12.33 -5.17
N ASP A 95 18.67 12.48 -5.13
CA ASP A 95 19.38 13.75 -4.97
C ASP A 95 20.69 13.71 -5.77
N SER A 96 21.51 14.75 -5.67
CA SER A 96 22.77 14.87 -6.41
C SER A 96 23.80 13.78 -6.09
N PHE A 97 23.65 13.06 -4.96
CA PHE A 97 24.64 12.11 -4.46
C PHE A 97 24.09 10.69 -4.25
N SER A 98 22.76 10.51 -4.28
CA SER A 98 22.11 9.25 -3.96
C SER A 98 21.06 8.86 -4.98
N LEU A 99 21.04 7.55 -5.25
CA LEU A 99 20.04 6.89 -6.05
C LEU A 99 19.05 6.18 -5.13
N ARG A 100 17.77 6.17 -5.52
CA ARG A 100 16.75 5.34 -4.88
C ARG A 100 16.52 4.10 -5.73
N ARG A 101 16.72 2.93 -5.14
CA ARG A 101 16.37 1.65 -5.75
C ARG A 101 14.86 1.43 -5.64
N LEU A 102 14.23 1.16 -6.77
CA LEU A 102 12.84 0.74 -6.92
C LEU A 102 12.79 -0.67 -7.52
N SER A 103 11.62 -1.30 -7.45
CA SER A 103 11.41 -2.70 -7.84
C SER A 103 10.08 -2.85 -8.57
N LEU A 104 10.12 -3.35 -9.80
CA LEU A 104 8.93 -3.78 -10.53
C LEU A 104 8.65 -5.24 -10.20
N ILE A 105 7.44 -5.51 -9.72
CA ILE A 105 7.02 -6.86 -9.35
C ILE A 105 6.86 -7.72 -10.60
N HIS A 106 7.31 -8.97 -10.52
CA HIS A 106 7.13 -9.94 -11.61
C HIS A 106 5.63 -10.10 -11.97
N PRO A 107 5.24 -10.14 -13.26
CA PRO A 107 3.84 -10.20 -13.68
C PRO A 107 2.99 -11.30 -13.02
N ARG A 108 3.55 -12.51 -12.87
CA ARG A 108 2.90 -13.61 -12.12
C ARG A 108 2.58 -13.24 -10.66
N SER A 109 3.47 -12.53 -10.00
CA SER A 109 3.28 -12.07 -8.63
C SER A 109 2.29 -10.91 -8.54
N GLN A 110 2.26 -10.03 -9.54
CA GLN A 110 1.20 -9.01 -9.66
C GLN A 110 -0.20 -9.64 -9.82
N LEU A 111 -0.30 -10.74 -10.58
CA LEU A 111 -1.56 -11.50 -10.65
C LEU A 111 -1.93 -12.15 -9.31
N ASN A 112 -0.96 -12.68 -8.59
CA ASN A 112 -1.19 -13.21 -7.25
C ASN A 112 -1.65 -12.10 -6.28
N TYR A 113 -1.16 -10.85 -6.43
CA TYR A 113 -1.67 -9.70 -5.69
C TYR A 113 -3.13 -9.38 -6.03
N CYS A 114 -3.51 -9.45 -7.31
CA CYS A 114 -4.90 -9.25 -7.74
C CYS A 114 -5.84 -10.29 -7.10
N GLU A 115 -5.45 -11.57 -7.10
CA GLU A 115 -6.23 -12.63 -6.46
C GLU A 115 -6.28 -12.44 -4.94
N PHE A 116 -5.20 -11.96 -4.33
CA PHE A 116 -5.17 -11.64 -2.91
C PHE A 116 -6.14 -10.50 -2.55
N TYR A 117 -6.17 -9.42 -3.35
CA TYR A 117 -7.12 -8.33 -3.16
C TYR A 117 -8.57 -8.76 -3.35
N LYS A 118 -8.84 -9.63 -4.32
CA LYS A 118 -10.16 -10.24 -4.51
C LYS A 118 -10.63 -10.95 -3.25
N ASN A 119 -9.76 -11.74 -2.62
CA ASN A 119 -10.12 -12.55 -1.46
C ASN A 119 -10.13 -11.77 -0.14
N TYR A 120 -9.29 -10.73 -0.01
CA TYR A 120 -9.03 -10.09 1.28
C TYR A 120 -9.17 -8.56 1.31
N SER A 121 -9.69 -7.92 0.26
CA SER A 121 -9.88 -6.45 0.25
C SER A 121 -10.63 -5.92 1.48
N SER A 122 -11.69 -6.60 1.93
CA SER A 122 -12.45 -6.24 3.13
C SER A 122 -11.63 -6.36 4.42
N VAL A 123 -10.81 -7.41 4.53
CA VAL A 123 -9.91 -7.66 5.66
C VAL A 123 -8.80 -6.62 5.71
N ILE A 124 -8.24 -6.25 4.55
CA ILE A 124 -7.25 -5.17 4.44
C ILE A 124 -7.87 -3.87 4.94
N THR A 125 -9.01 -3.45 4.39
CA THR A 125 -9.64 -2.16 4.77
C THR A 125 -10.00 -2.09 6.25
N TYR A 126 -10.44 -3.21 6.84
CA TYR A 126 -10.74 -3.28 8.27
C TYR A 126 -9.49 -3.15 9.14
N ASN A 127 -8.39 -3.83 8.77
CA ASN A 127 -7.15 -3.76 9.55
C ASN A 127 -6.43 -2.42 9.37
N SER A 128 -6.62 -1.76 8.23
CA SER A 128 -6.10 -0.43 7.92
C SER A 128 -6.90 0.72 8.53
N SER A 129 -8.02 0.48 9.22
CA SER A 129 -8.84 1.53 9.82
C SER A 129 -8.76 1.57 11.36
N LYS A 130 -7.73 0.97 11.96
CA LYS A 130 -7.63 0.80 13.42
C LYS A 130 -6.90 1.95 14.10
N SER A 131 -5.90 2.53 13.43
CA SER A 131 -5.06 3.61 13.93
C SER A 131 -5.78 4.95 13.87
N ASN A 132 -5.59 5.77 14.91
CA ASN A 132 -6.01 7.17 14.93
C ASN A 132 -4.96 8.14 14.36
N TYR A 133 -3.77 7.65 14.01
CA TYR A 133 -2.65 8.48 13.54
C TYR A 133 -2.51 8.46 12.02
N SER A 134 -2.82 7.34 11.37
CA SER A 134 -2.64 7.20 9.92
C SER A 134 -3.52 8.17 9.15
N ILE A 135 -2.89 9.03 8.34
CA ILE A 135 -3.57 9.95 7.43
C ILE A 135 -3.47 9.52 5.98
N ARG A 136 -3.03 8.28 5.73
CA ARG A 136 -3.09 7.63 4.41
C ARG A 136 -3.23 6.13 4.60
N TYR A 137 -4.46 5.63 4.47
CA TYR A 137 -4.74 4.19 4.62
C TYR A 137 -5.84 3.71 3.65
N PRO A 138 -5.81 2.44 3.21
CA PRO A 138 -6.90 1.85 2.41
C PRO A 138 -8.22 1.88 3.18
N LYS A 139 -9.20 2.65 2.70
CA LYS A 139 -10.50 2.82 3.39
C LYS A 139 -11.60 1.95 2.79
N LYS A 140 -11.63 1.83 1.47
CA LYS A 140 -12.59 0.99 0.73
C LYS A 140 -12.03 0.63 -0.65
N VAL A 141 -12.60 -0.38 -1.30
CA VAL A 141 -12.34 -0.60 -2.74
C VAL A 141 -12.95 0.56 -3.54
N ALA A 142 -12.18 1.12 -4.47
CA ALA A 142 -12.63 2.22 -5.32
C ALA A 142 -13.81 1.80 -6.22
N ASN A 143 -14.82 2.67 -6.36
CA ASN A 143 -16.11 2.33 -6.96
C ASN A 143 -16.44 3.09 -8.25
N SER A 144 -15.87 4.27 -8.47
CA SER A 144 -16.17 5.09 -9.65
C SER A 144 -15.12 6.15 -9.89
N PHE A 145 -14.99 6.62 -11.14
CA PHE A 145 -14.23 7.80 -11.50
C PHE A 145 -14.97 8.60 -12.61
N PHE A 146 -14.53 9.82 -12.92
CA PHE A 146 -15.19 10.70 -13.88
C PHE A 146 -14.30 11.08 -15.06
N LEU A 147 -14.77 10.83 -16.28
CA LEU A 147 -14.10 11.37 -17.46
C LEU A 147 -14.40 12.87 -17.60
N TYR A 148 -13.36 13.72 -17.50
CA TYR A 148 -13.40 15.09 -17.99
C TYR A 148 -12.83 15.15 -19.42
N GLU A 149 -13.61 15.70 -20.35
CA GLU A 149 -13.21 15.79 -21.76
C GLU A 149 -12.36 17.03 -22.12
N LYS A 150 -12.03 17.94 -21.17
CA LYS A 150 -11.65 19.31 -21.58
C LYS A 150 -10.27 19.89 -21.25
N ASN A 151 -9.35 19.23 -20.54
CA ASN A 151 -8.02 19.82 -20.28
C ASN A 151 -6.86 18.93 -20.75
N GLY A 152 -5.93 19.52 -21.52
CA GLY A 152 -4.72 18.86 -22.00
C GLY A 152 -3.73 18.45 -20.89
N ALA A 153 -3.85 19.05 -19.70
CA ALA A 153 -3.06 18.70 -18.52
C ALA A 153 -3.45 17.35 -17.87
N GLU A 154 -4.63 16.80 -18.19
CA GLU A 154 -5.14 15.52 -17.64
C GLU A 154 -5.15 14.40 -18.70
N ARG A 155 -4.32 14.51 -19.74
CA ARG A 155 -4.24 13.52 -20.84
C ARG A 155 -3.51 12.23 -20.45
N TYR A 156 -2.74 12.26 -19.37
CA TYR A 156 -1.87 11.17 -18.92
C TYR A 156 -2.32 10.65 -17.54
N LYS A 157 -1.96 9.40 -17.20
CA LYS A 157 -2.18 8.85 -15.85
C LYS A 157 -1.45 9.74 -14.84
N GLY A 158 -2.18 10.28 -13.88
CA GLY A 158 -1.61 11.08 -12.80
C GLY A 158 -0.84 10.21 -11.79
N GLU A 159 0.13 10.81 -11.12
CA GLU A 159 0.94 10.14 -10.09
C GLU A 159 0.18 9.97 -8.75
N ASP A 160 -0.96 10.63 -8.60
CA ASP A 160 -1.68 10.75 -7.33
C ASP A 160 -2.54 9.51 -7.02
N ILE A 161 -2.63 9.10 -5.75
CA ILE A 161 -3.53 8.02 -5.27
C ILE A 161 -4.95 8.56 -5.05
N GLU A 162 -5.98 7.76 -5.31
CA GLU A 162 -7.37 8.16 -5.06
C GLU A 162 -7.65 8.29 -3.57
N THR A 163 -8.11 9.46 -3.15
CA THR A 163 -8.72 9.64 -1.83
C THR A 163 -10.24 9.49 -1.93
N THR A 164 -10.93 9.29 -0.80
CA THR A 164 -12.41 9.28 -0.81
C THR A 164 -13.04 10.60 -1.25
N GLU A 165 -12.31 11.71 -1.12
CA GLU A 165 -12.77 13.05 -1.54
C GLU A 165 -12.54 13.27 -3.04
N ASP A 166 -11.41 12.78 -3.57
CA ASP A 166 -11.01 12.94 -4.98
C ASP A 166 -11.59 11.86 -5.92
N GLU A 167 -12.15 10.77 -5.40
CA GLU A 167 -12.77 9.68 -6.18
C GLU A 167 -13.76 10.24 -7.22
N LEU A 168 -14.45 11.34 -6.88
CA LEU A 168 -15.46 11.97 -7.73
C LEU A 168 -14.91 13.00 -8.75
N MET A 169 -13.58 13.14 -8.84
CA MET A 169 -12.92 14.23 -9.59
C MET A 169 -11.83 13.77 -10.57
N ARG A 170 -11.58 12.47 -10.75
CA ARG A 170 -10.47 11.99 -11.60
C ARG A 170 -10.89 11.22 -12.85
N LYS A 171 -10.08 11.35 -13.92
CA LYS A 171 -10.27 10.74 -15.25
C LYS A 171 -9.88 9.27 -15.36
N TYR A 172 -9.04 8.76 -14.46
CA TYR A 172 -8.55 7.38 -14.47
C TYR A 172 -8.62 6.79 -13.08
N SER A 173 -8.77 5.46 -12.99
CA SER A 173 -8.59 4.78 -11.71
C SER A 173 -7.10 4.67 -11.40
N SER A 174 -6.60 5.51 -10.48
CA SER A 174 -5.19 5.58 -10.14
C SER A 174 -4.79 4.68 -8.96
N SER A 175 -5.77 4.07 -8.29
CA SER A 175 -5.54 3.07 -7.24
C SER A 175 -6.66 2.04 -7.11
N TYR A 176 -6.33 0.86 -6.60
CA TYR A 176 -7.31 -0.20 -6.35
C TYR A 176 -8.21 0.14 -5.16
N PHE A 177 -7.63 0.67 -4.08
CA PHE A 177 -8.36 1.21 -2.94
C PHE A 177 -8.55 2.72 -3.09
N SER A 178 -9.64 3.24 -2.53
CA SER A 178 -9.74 4.65 -2.17
C SER A 178 -9.19 4.84 -0.76
N TYR A 179 -8.31 5.82 -0.60
CA TYR A 179 -7.59 6.06 0.64
C TYR A 179 -8.29 7.11 1.51
N GLY A 180 -8.24 6.92 2.82
CA GLY A 180 -8.63 7.96 3.79
C GLY A 180 -7.49 8.96 3.99
N GLY A 181 -7.85 10.21 4.28
CA GLY A 181 -6.89 11.29 4.55
C GLY A 181 -6.30 11.90 3.27
N PHE A 182 -4.98 12.05 3.22
CA PHE A 182 -4.27 12.76 2.17
C PHE A 182 -3.52 11.80 1.24
N ASN A 183 -3.53 12.08 -0.06
CA ASN A 183 -2.75 11.31 -1.04
C ASN A 183 -1.29 11.75 -1.16
N ARG A 184 -0.97 12.96 -0.69
CA ARG A 184 0.37 13.57 -0.68
C ARG A 184 0.54 14.39 0.59
N ILE A 185 1.70 14.28 1.23
CA ILE A 185 1.98 14.96 2.49
C ILE A 185 1.90 16.50 2.37
N TYR A 186 2.30 17.09 1.25
CA TYR A 186 2.21 18.56 1.09
C TYR A 186 0.76 19.09 1.16
N LYS A 187 -0.23 18.27 0.79
CA LYS A 187 -1.65 18.64 0.90
C LYS A 187 -2.11 18.70 2.36
N LEU A 188 -1.47 17.93 3.25
CA LEU A 188 -1.69 18.08 4.69
C LEU A 188 -1.24 19.46 5.15
N PHE A 189 -0.04 19.89 4.78
CA PHE A 189 0.52 21.19 5.21
C PHE A 189 -0.31 22.38 4.72
N GLN A 190 -1.09 22.22 3.65
CA GLN A 190 -2.00 23.24 3.12
C GLN A 190 -3.42 23.13 3.68
N SER A 191 -3.70 22.12 4.52
CA SER A 191 -5.04 21.85 5.02
C SER A 191 -5.42 22.74 6.20
N LYS A 192 -6.72 23.05 6.32
CA LYS A 192 -7.26 23.79 7.49
C LYS A 192 -6.95 23.08 8.80
N SER A 193 -7.07 21.76 8.83
CA SER A 193 -6.78 20.93 10.00
C SER A 193 -5.33 21.09 10.47
N PHE A 194 -4.37 21.23 9.55
CA PHE A 194 -2.98 21.45 9.94
C PHE A 194 -2.77 22.82 10.58
N PHE A 195 -3.32 23.89 9.98
CA PHE A 195 -3.27 25.23 10.57
C PHE A 195 -3.97 25.32 11.95
N GLU A 196 -5.02 24.53 12.17
CA GLU A 196 -5.66 24.42 13.50
C GLU A 196 -4.76 23.74 14.53
N LEU A 197 -4.00 22.72 14.13
CA LEU A 197 -3.03 22.06 15.01
C LEU A 197 -1.87 23.00 15.36
N GLU A 198 -1.33 23.74 14.39
CA GLU A 198 -0.28 24.74 14.64
C GLU A 198 -0.72 25.87 15.58
N LYS A 199 -2.00 26.28 15.52
CA LYS A 199 -2.53 27.28 16.47
C LYS A 199 -2.71 26.73 17.88
N ARG A 200 -2.98 25.43 17.99
CA ARG A 200 -3.34 24.78 19.25
C ARG A 200 -2.11 24.29 20.03
N PHE A 201 -1.07 23.86 19.32
CA PHE A 201 0.13 23.28 19.90
C PHE A 201 1.35 24.14 19.59
N SER A 202 2.14 24.46 20.61
CA SER A 202 3.33 25.32 20.46
C SER A 202 4.54 24.63 19.84
N ILE A 203 4.55 23.29 19.75
CA ILE A 203 5.70 22.50 19.29
C ILE A 203 5.24 21.50 18.24
N MET A 204 6.00 21.39 17.15
CA MET A 204 5.80 20.38 16.10
C MET A 204 7.12 19.69 15.74
N TRP A 205 7.17 18.36 15.87
CA TRP A 205 8.33 17.56 15.49
C TRP A 205 7.99 16.62 14.33
N MET A 206 8.84 16.60 13.29
CA MET A 206 8.76 15.64 12.20
C MET A 206 9.84 14.56 12.36
N LEU A 207 9.40 13.30 12.34
CA LEU A 207 10.24 12.12 12.56
C LEU A 207 10.12 11.18 11.34
N ASP A 208 11.25 10.74 10.79
CA ASP A 208 11.35 9.84 9.62
C ASP A 208 11.82 8.46 10.09
N VAL A 209 11.24 7.37 9.57
CA VAL A 209 11.75 6.01 9.83
C VAL A 209 12.91 5.70 8.89
N SER A 210 14.03 5.26 9.44
CA SER A 210 15.22 4.92 8.65
C SER A 210 14.99 3.67 7.81
N HIS A 211 15.25 3.77 6.51
CA HIS A 211 15.24 2.63 5.58
C HIS A 211 13.98 1.74 5.72
N CYS A 212 12.80 2.38 5.89
CA CYS A 212 11.58 1.71 6.30
C CYS A 212 11.30 0.41 5.53
N PHE A 213 11.16 0.48 4.20
CA PHE A 213 10.84 -0.69 3.38
C PHE A 213 11.94 -1.76 3.38
N ASP A 214 13.22 -1.38 3.48
CA ASP A 214 14.34 -2.32 3.53
C ASP A 214 14.44 -3.01 4.90
N SER A 215 13.92 -2.39 5.97
CA SER A 215 14.00 -2.88 7.35
C SER A 215 12.78 -3.71 7.77
N ILE A 216 11.70 -3.73 6.98
CA ILE A 216 10.51 -4.52 7.30
C ILE A 216 10.83 -6.02 7.27
N TYR A 217 10.66 -6.67 8.42
CA TYR A 217 10.67 -8.12 8.52
C TYR A 217 9.29 -8.67 8.15
N THR A 218 9.19 -9.45 7.09
CA THR A 218 7.90 -9.91 6.51
C THR A 218 7.01 -10.64 7.52
N HIS A 219 7.59 -11.52 8.35
CA HIS A 219 6.84 -12.25 9.39
C HIS A 219 6.20 -11.34 10.46
N SER A 220 6.66 -10.10 10.60
CA SER A 220 6.10 -9.14 11.56
C SER A 220 4.64 -8.78 11.27
N VAL A 221 4.19 -8.93 10.01
CA VAL A 221 2.78 -8.73 9.63
C VAL A 221 1.86 -9.71 10.35
N SER A 222 2.31 -10.95 10.53
CA SER A 222 1.56 -11.97 11.28
C SER A 222 1.44 -11.59 12.75
N TRP A 223 2.45 -10.94 13.34
CA TRP A 223 2.39 -10.44 14.72
C TRP A 223 1.44 -9.25 14.84
N ALA A 224 1.52 -8.30 13.91
CA ALA A 224 0.65 -7.12 13.87
C ALA A 224 -0.84 -7.51 13.79
N LEU A 225 -1.16 -8.52 12.99
CA LEU A 225 -2.52 -8.93 12.66
C LEU A 225 -3.16 -9.94 13.62
N LYS A 226 -2.45 -10.46 14.63
CA LYS A 226 -2.92 -11.50 15.58
C LYS A 226 -4.15 -11.14 16.45
N ASN A 227 -4.87 -10.06 16.17
CA ASN A 227 -6.08 -9.70 16.90
C ASN A 227 -7.30 -10.54 16.45
N LYS A 228 -7.71 -11.48 17.31
CA LYS A 228 -8.59 -12.61 17.01
C LYS A 228 -10.09 -12.27 16.82
N ALA A 229 -10.58 -11.14 17.34
CA ALA A 229 -12.02 -10.96 17.57
C ALA A 229 -12.87 -10.78 16.30
N TYR A 230 -12.44 -9.94 15.36
CA TYR A 230 -13.20 -9.66 14.13
C TYR A 230 -12.92 -10.68 13.02
N ILE A 231 -11.67 -11.14 12.91
CA ILE A 231 -11.27 -12.09 11.87
C ILE A 231 -12.05 -13.41 12.03
N ARG A 232 -12.27 -13.88 13.27
CA ARG A 232 -13.10 -15.08 13.54
C ARG A 232 -14.57 -14.97 13.11
N LYS A 233 -15.14 -13.76 13.10
CA LYS A 233 -16.57 -13.54 12.76
C LYS A 233 -16.82 -13.48 11.26
N HIS A 234 -15.82 -13.11 10.45
CA HIS A 234 -15.99 -12.87 9.01
C HIS A 234 -15.02 -13.66 8.12
N VAL A 235 -14.12 -14.44 8.71
CA VAL A 235 -13.18 -15.31 8.01
C VAL A 235 -13.07 -16.62 8.81
N THR A 236 -13.42 -17.75 8.20
CA THR A 236 -13.31 -19.07 8.82
C THR A 236 -11.85 -19.44 9.19
N ASN A 237 -10.86 -18.81 8.54
CA ASN A 237 -9.43 -19.09 8.70
C ASN A 237 -8.60 -17.82 9.04
N SER A 238 -8.74 -17.27 10.25
CA SER A 238 -8.06 -16.02 10.62
C SER A 238 -6.52 -16.06 10.58
N ASN A 239 -5.93 -17.22 10.82
CA ASN A 239 -4.48 -17.41 10.69
C ASN A 239 -4.00 -17.42 9.23
N GLN A 240 -4.90 -17.73 8.28
CA GLN A 240 -4.54 -17.89 6.88
C GLN A 240 -4.23 -16.55 6.21
N PHE A 241 -4.95 -15.46 6.55
CA PHE A 241 -4.69 -14.15 5.94
C PHE A 241 -3.25 -13.65 6.17
N GLY A 242 -2.81 -13.60 7.43
CA GLY A 242 -1.46 -13.11 7.77
C GLY A 242 -0.36 -13.99 7.17
N GLN A 243 -0.53 -15.31 7.24
CA GLN A 243 0.40 -16.27 6.67
C GLN A 243 0.46 -16.20 5.14
N GLU A 244 -0.68 -16.05 4.46
CA GLU A 244 -0.74 -15.90 3.01
C GLU A 244 -0.14 -14.58 2.56
N LEU A 245 -0.42 -13.48 3.27
CA LEU A 245 0.15 -12.16 2.98
C LEU A 245 1.68 -12.18 3.08
N ASP A 246 2.19 -12.73 4.18
CA ASP A 246 3.62 -12.91 4.44
C ASP A 246 4.28 -13.77 3.36
N THR A 247 3.73 -14.95 3.09
CA THR A 247 4.22 -15.88 2.07
C THR A 247 4.19 -15.26 0.66
N LEU A 248 3.15 -14.49 0.35
CA LEU A 248 3.00 -13.81 -0.93
C LEU A 248 4.06 -12.71 -1.11
N MET A 249 4.31 -11.93 -0.06
CA MET A 249 5.36 -10.90 -0.06
C MET A 249 6.74 -11.53 -0.28
N GLN A 250 7.09 -12.55 0.50
CA GLN A 250 8.36 -13.29 0.36
C GLN A 250 8.51 -13.83 -1.07
N ARG A 251 7.53 -14.58 -1.57
CA ARG A 251 7.59 -15.18 -2.93
C ARG A 251 7.71 -14.13 -4.02
N SER A 252 7.11 -12.95 -3.84
CA SER A 252 7.23 -11.85 -4.79
C SER A 252 8.61 -11.18 -4.80
N ASN A 253 9.38 -11.38 -3.72
CA ASN A 253 10.70 -10.80 -3.49
C ASN A 253 11.78 -11.89 -3.32
N ASN A 254 11.82 -12.90 -4.18
CA ASN A 254 12.82 -13.98 -4.14
C ASN A 254 12.93 -14.74 -2.80
N ASN A 255 11.81 -14.94 -2.10
CA ASN A 255 11.76 -15.49 -0.74
C ASN A 255 12.57 -14.72 0.30
N GLU A 256 12.89 -13.44 0.05
CA GLU A 256 13.52 -12.58 1.05
C GLU A 256 12.56 -12.33 2.21
N THR A 257 13.07 -12.48 3.43
CA THR A 257 12.30 -12.24 4.66
C THR A 257 12.53 -10.86 5.24
N ASN A 258 13.67 -10.23 4.90
CA ASN A 258 14.07 -8.90 5.34
C ASN A 258 14.03 -7.94 4.16
N GLY A 259 13.23 -6.88 4.30
CA GLY A 259 12.98 -5.93 3.25
C GLY A 259 11.85 -6.37 2.32
N ILE A 260 11.08 -5.39 1.86
CA ILE A 260 10.00 -5.58 0.88
C ILE A 260 10.23 -4.71 -0.36
N PRO A 261 9.73 -5.12 -1.54
CA PRO A 261 9.96 -4.37 -2.78
C PRO A 261 9.48 -2.92 -2.69
N ILE A 262 10.34 -1.97 -3.07
CA ILE A 262 10.00 -0.54 -3.05
C ILE A 262 9.36 -0.13 -4.39
N GLY A 263 8.22 0.55 -4.33
CA GLY A 263 7.53 1.14 -5.49
C GLY A 263 6.13 0.60 -5.73
N SER A 264 5.86 -0.66 -5.35
CA SER A 264 4.51 -1.22 -5.43
C SER A 264 3.61 -0.69 -4.31
N GLU A 265 2.36 -0.44 -4.64
CA GLU A 265 1.32 -0.05 -3.70
C GLU A 265 0.97 -1.22 -2.78
N PHE A 266 1.08 -2.47 -3.25
CA PHE A 266 0.97 -3.66 -2.41
C PHE A 266 1.98 -3.63 -1.23
N SER A 267 3.24 -3.27 -1.47
CA SER A 267 4.23 -3.13 -0.39
C SER A 267 3.89 -2.00 0.58
N ARG A 268 3.33 -0.88 0.11
CA ARG A 268 2.87 0.21 0.99
C ARG A 268 1.70 -0.23 1.87
N ILE A 269 0.76 -1.01 1.32
CA ILE A 269 -0.34 -1.59 2.09
C ILE A 269 0.19 -2.60 3.12
N PHE A 270 1.18 -3.42 2.75
CA PHE A 270 1.83 -4.34 3.67
C PHE A 270 2.46 -3.60 4.87
N ALA A 271 3.22 -2.54 4.60
CA ALA A 271 3.80 -1.67 5.64
C ALA A 271 2.70 -1.02 6.48
N GLU A 272 1.65 -0.48 5.87
CA GLU A 272 0.53 0.17 6.56
C GLU A 272 -0.12 -0.78 7.57
N LEU A 273 -0.32 -2.05 7.24
CA LEU A 273 -0.89 -3.04 8.17
C LEU A 273 -0.03 -3.26 9.42
N ILE A 274 1.30 -3.17 9.28
CA ILE A 274 2.24 -3.23 10.42
C ILE A 274 2.14 -1.93 11.23
N PHE A 275 2.23 -0.78 10.57
CA PHE A 275 2.17 0.52 11.26
C PHE A 275 0.85 0.75 11.99
N GLN A 276 -0.26 0.21 11.50
CA GLN A 276 -1.54 0.26 12.21
C GLN A 276 -1.47 -0.39 13.60
N ARG A 277 -0.66 -1.44 13.77
CA ARG A 277 -0.39 -2.01 15.10
C ARG A 277 0.51 -1.09 15.91
N ILE A 278 1.59 -0.60 15.30
CA ILE A 278 2.58 0.25 15.97
C ILE A 278 1.90 1.51 16.51
N ASP A 279 1.08 2.18 15.70
CA ASP A 279 0.30 3.37 16.08
C ASP A 279 -0.57 3.10 17.32
N ASN A 280 -1.30 1.97 17.33
CA ASN A 280 -2.13 1.58 18.47
C ASN A 280 -1.29 1.29 19.72
N ASN A 281 -0.14 0.63 19.56
CA ASN A 281 0.76 0.36 20.67
C ASN A 281 1.30 1.67 21.26
N ILE A 282 1.63 2.67 20.42
CA ILE A 282 2.07 4.00 20.87
C ILE A 282 0.94 4.71 21.62
N GLU A 283 -0.29 4.71 21.09
CA GLU A 283 -1.44 5.36 21.74
C GLU A 283 -1.75 4.75 23.10
N LEU A 284 -1.71 3.42 23.22
CA LEU A 284 -1.91 2.71 24.47
C LEU A 284 -0.80 3.01 25.49
N ASP A 285 0.47 2.97 25.08
CA ASP A 285 1.62 3.22 25.97
C ASP A 285 1.59 4.64 26.55
N LEU A 286 1.30 5.64 25.71
CA LEU A 286 1.18 7.04 26.16
C LEU A 286 -0.01 7.25 27.12
N MET A 287 -1.10 6.50 26.92
CA MET A 287 -2.25 6.54 27.82
C MET A 287 -1.94 5.82 29.15
N ASP A 288 -1.33 4.65 29.12
CA ASP A 288 -1.08 3.82 30.29
C ASP A 288 0.04 4.39 31.18
N GLU A 289 1.12 4.91 30.59
CA GLU A 289 2.26 5.45 31.35
C GLU A 289 2.08 6.90 31.78
N HIS A 290 1.32 7.70 31.02
CA HIS A 290 1.21 9.16 31.24
C HIS A 290 -0.21 9.70 31.34
N GLY A 291 -1.24 8.89 31.07
CA GLY A 291 -2.63 9.34 31.03
C GLY A 291 -2.95 10.28 29.86
N TRP A 292 -2.07 10.34 28.84
CA TRP A 292 -2.19 11.28 27.74
C TRP A 292 -3.11 10.76 26.65
N LYS A 293 -4.06 11.60 26.23
CA LYS A 293 -5.04 11.29 25.19
C LYS A 293 -4.72 12.03 23.90
N ASN A 294 -4.68 11.28 22.80
CA ASN A 294 -4.60 11.83 21.46
C ASN A 294 -5.74 12.84 21.20
N LYS A 295 -5.45 13.91 20.46
CA LYS A 295 -6.34 15.06 20.21
C LYS A 295 -6.71 15.85 21.45
N LYS A 296 -6.12 15.57 22.62
CA LYS A 296 -6.25 16.38 23.84
C LYS A 296 -4.89 16.91 24.28
N ASP A 297 -4.01 16.01 24.70
CA ASP A 297 -2.73 16.33 25.31
C ASP A 297 -1.60 16.40 24.26
N TYR A 298 -1.74 15.60 23.21
CA TYR A 298 -0.89 15.60 22.02
C TYR A 298 -1.72 15.27 20.76
N VAL A 299 -1.13 15.46 19.58
CA VAL A 299 -1.63 14.89 18.31
C VAL A 299 -0.47 14.26 17.55
N ILE A 300 -0.65 13.03 17.08
CA ILE A 300 0.29 12.37 16.17
C ILE A 300 -0.44 12.14 14.84
N LEU A 301 0.19 12.55 13.74
CA LEU A 301 -0.22 12.22 12.38
C LEU A 301 0.88 11.38 11.73
N ARG A 302 0.52 10.33 11.00
CA ARG A 302 1.46 9.50 10.24
C ARG A 302 1.09 9.42 8.78
N TYR A 303 2.02 9.80 7.90
CA TYR A 303 1.90 9.64 6.46
C TYR A 303 2.92 8.60 5.98
N VAL A 304 2.48 7.38 5.68
CA VAL A 304 3.38 6.25 5.38
C VAL A 304 4.35 6.04 6.55
N ASP A 305 5.63 6.39 6.40
CA ASP A 305 6.70 6.24 7.38
C ASP A 305 7.08 7.57 8.07
N ASP A 306 6.48 8.69 7.67
CA ASP A 306 6.69 10.01 8.28
C ASP A 306 5.71 10.25 9.43
N PHE A 307 6.22 10.51 10.63
CA PHE A 307 5.44 10.94 11.79
C PHE A 307 5.54 12.46 11.99
N ILE A 308 4.42 13.08 12.35
CA ILE A 308 4.33 14.49 12.76
C ILE A 308 3.69 14.52 14.15
N VAL A 309 4.44 15.01 15.13
CA VAL A 309 4.06 15.07 16.54
C VAL A 309 3.79 16.52 16.93
N PHE A 310 2.62 16.78 17.51
CA PHE A 310 2.23 18.07 18.07
C PHE A 310 2.01 17.97 19.58
N CYS A 311 2.59 18.89 20.33
CA CYS A 311 2.40 19.01 21.78
C CYS A 311 2.76 20.42 22.28
N ASN A 312 2.58 20.68 23.58
CA ASN A 312 2.83 22.01 24.18
C ASN A 312 4.13 22.11 25.01
N ASN A 313 4.84 21.01 25.19
CA ASN A 313 6.06 20.95 26.00
C ASN A 313 7.11 20.11 25.29
N GLU A 314 8.35 20.61 25.22
CA GLU A 314 9.45 19.94 24.54
C GLU A 314 9.77 18.59 25.20
N SER A 315 9.67 18.52 26.53
CA SER A 315 9.83 17.27 27.27
C SER A 315 8.77 16.22 26.85
N ASN A 316 7.53 16.65 26.55
CA ASN A 316 6.51 15.74 26.04
C ASN A 316 6.85 15.26 24.62
N ALA A 317 7.39 16.13 23.76
CA ALA A 317 7.82 15.76 22.42
C ALA A 317 8.94 14.70 22.46
N GLU A 318 9.89 14.84 23.38
CA GLU A 318 10.97 13.88 23.61
C GLU A 318 10.44 12.53 24.08
N ILE A 319 9.53 12.53 25.06
CA ILE A 319 8.89 11.32 25.57
C ILE A 319 8.14 10.61 24.43
N ILE A 320 7.29 11.33 23.69
CA ILE A 320 6.54 10.77 22.57
C ILE A 320 7.48 10.18 21.52
N SER A 321 8.53 10.92 21.14
CA SER A 321 9.50 10.46 20.14
C SER A 321 10.25 9.20 20.60
N LYS A 322 10.57 9.11 21.89
CA LYS A 322 11.19 7.92 22.49
C LYS A 322 10.22 6.75 22.48
N THR A 323 8.96 6.94 22.86
CA THR A 323 7.91 5.92 22.79
C THR A 323 7.72 5.41 21.36
N ILE A 324 7.62 6.31 20.38
CA ILE A 324 7.56 5.95 18.95
C ILE A 324 8.75 5.06 18.57
N ASN A 325 9.97 5.45 18.93
CA ASN A 325 11.16 4.66 18.61
C ASN A 325 11.17 3.28 19.30
N VAL A 326 10.72 3.19 20.56
CA VAL A 326 10.61 1.92 21.28
C VAL A 326 9.62 0.98 20.59
N LYS A 327 8.42 1.48 20.24
CA LYS A 327 7.41 0.64 19.56
C LYS A 327 7.78 0.29 18.12
N LEU A 328 8.53 1.13 17.42
CA LEU A 328 9.11 0.78 16.12
C LEU A 328 10.14 -0.36 16.24
N ASN A 329 10.99 -0.32 17.27
CA ASN A 329 12.03 -1.33 17.48
C ASN A 329 11.45 -2.73 17.70
N GLU A 330 10.26 -2.86 18.30
CA GLU A 330 9.54 -4.14 18.43
C GLU A 330 9.26 -4.82 17.07
N PHE A 331 9.30 -4.05 15.97
CA PHE A 331 9.08 -4.50 14.59
C PHE A 331 10.34 -4.36 13.71
N ASN A 332 11.52 -4.26 14.30
CA ASN A 332 12.81 -4.04 13.61
C ASN A 332 12.88 -2.73 12.80
N LEU A 333 12.09 -1.72 13.17
CA LEU A 333 12.12 -0.38 12.58
C LEU A 333 12.74 0.62 13.57
N GLN A 334 13.34 1.69 13.06
CA GLN A 334 13.96 2.71 13.90
C GLN A 334 13.82 4.11 13.31
N LEU A 335 13.78 5.12 14.19
CA LEU A 335 13.75 6.51 13.76
C LEU A 335 15.12 7.00 13.26
N ASN A 336 15.11 7.84 12.23
CA ASN A 336 16.29 8.54 11.75
C ASN A 336 16.55 9.80 12.57
N LYS A 337 17.37 9.68 13.62
CA LYS A 337 17.70 10.81 14.51
C LYS A 337 18.27 12.03 13.77
N ASN A 338 19.00 11.81 12.68
CA ASN A 338 19.64 12.88 11.91
C ASN A 338 18.65 13.69 11.07
N LYS A 339 17.43 13.20 10.88
CA LYS A 339 16.38 13.86 10.11
C LYS A 339 15.28 14.47 10.98
N PHE A 340 15.47 14.54 12.29
CA PHE A 340 14.47 15.16 13.16
C PHE A 340 14.40 16.65 12.82
N LYS A 341 13.20 17.10 12.45
CA LYS A 341 12.93 18.53 12.27
C LYS A 341 12.06 18.98 13.42
N LYS A 342 12.61 19.85 14.25
CA LYS A 342 11.93 20.46 15.39
C LYS A 342 11.53 21.89 15.01
N TYR A 343 10.26 22.22 15.19
CA TYR A 343 9.67 23.53 14.91
C TYR A 343 9.04 24.12 16.15
#